data_AF-A0A8D1KM37-F1
#
_entry.id   AF-A0A8D1KM37-F1
#
_cell.length_a   1.000
_cell.length_b   1.000
_cell.length_c   1.000
_cell.angle_alpha   90.00
_cell.angle_beta   90.00
_cell.angle_gamma   90.00
#
_symmetry.space_group_name_H-M   'P 1'
#
loop_
_entity.id
_entity.type
_entity.pdbx_description
1 polymer ?
#
loop_
_entity_poly.entity_id
_entity_poly.type
_entity_poly.pdbx_seq_one_letter_code
_entity_poly.pdbx_strand_id
1 'polypeptide(L)'
;MAAAACTAAGGGLLRAGLERLLRGGVRALLRPRLEGVTPRSERAFSLSLSRSTVIVERWWKVPLAGEGRKPRLHRRHRVYKLVEDTKHRPKDNLELVLTQSVEELGVRGDLVSVKKSVGRNRLLPQGLAVYASPENKKLFEEEKLLRQEGKLEKLQTKAGEA
;
A
#
# COMPACT_ATOMS: atom_id res chain seq x y z
N MET A 1 40.41 60.02 -8.47
CA MET A 1 41.50 59.98 -9.48
C MET A 1 41.57 58.57 -10.08
N ALA A 2 42.23 58.40 -11.24
CA ALA A 2 42.59 57.17 -11.98
C ALA A 2 42.09 55.80 -11.44
N ALA A 3 41.39 54.92 -12.17
CA ALA A 3 41.18 54.72 -13.63
C ALA A 3 42.40 54.23 -14.45
N ALA A 4 42.49 52.91 -14.64
CA ALA A 4 43.16 52.16 -15.73
C ALA A 4 42.52 50.75 -15.77
N ALA A 5 41.98 50.14 -16.85
CA ALA A 5 41.88 50.39 -18.31
C ALA A 5 42.85 49.59 -19.22
N CYS A 6 42.46 48.35 -19.51
CA CYS A 6 42.82 47.48 -20.66
C CYS A 6 41.56 46.60 -20.96
N THR A 7 41.06 46.19 -22.15
CA THR A 7 41.44 46.21 -23.59
C THR A 7 42.63 45.35 -24.02
N ALA A 8 42.61 44.56 -25.13
CA ALA A 8 41.55 43.96 -25.98
C ALA A 8 42.20 42.78 -26.79
N ALA A 9 41.62 42.01 -27.75
CA ALA A 9 40.32 41.96 -28.45
C ALA A 9 40.08 40.53 -29.04
N GLY A 10 38.95 40.30 -29.75
CA GLY A 10 38.65 39.07 -30.54
C GLY A 10 37.90 37.98 -29.75
N GLY A 11 36.91 37.24 -30.27
CA GLY A 11 36.49 36.98 -31.66
C GLY A 11 36.87 35.53 -32.03
N GLY A 12 35.99 34.53 -32.17
CA GLY A 12 34.53 34.51 -32.28
C GLY A 12 34.11 34.01 -33.68
N LEU A 13 33.48 32.83 -33.79
CA LEU A 13 32.93 32.29 -35.05
C LEU A 13 31.80 31.26 -34.79
N LEU A 14 30.68 31.47 -35.48
CA LEU A 14 29.65 30.52 -35.96
C LEU A 14 28.91 29.57 -35.01
N ARG A 15 27.59 29.78 -34.94
CA ARG A 15 26.59 28.71 -34.78
C ARG A 15 26.56 27.83 -36.03
N ALA A 16 26.83 26.52 -35.89
CA ALA A 16 26.42 25.48 -36.83
C ALA A 16 26.33 24.13 -36.07
N GLY A 17 25.35 23.26 -36.31
CA GLY A 17 24.13 23.44 -37.09
C GLY A 17 23.02 22.52 -36.57
N LEU A 18 21.77 22.97 -36.69
CA LEU A 18 20.58 22.19 -36.37
C LEU A 18 19.68 22.25 -37.60
N GLU A 19 19.62 21.15 -38.37
CA GLU A 19 18.52 20.76 -39.27
C GLU A 19 18.83 19.41 -39.95
N ARG A 20 17.88 18.48 -39.83
CA ARG A 20 17.48 17.41 -40.76
C ARG A 20 18.54 16.74 -41.67
N LEU A 21 18.72 15.44 -41.46
CA LEU A 21 18.50 14.46 -42.53
C LEU A 21 17.35 13.52 -42.14
N LEU A 22 16.44 13.29 -43.09
CA LEU A 22 15.27 12.42 -42.96
C LEU A 22 15.50 11.08 -43.67
N ARG A 23 14.52 10.17 -43.53
CA ARG A 23 14.31 8.92 -44.31
C ARG A 23 15.11 7.69 -43.85
N GLY A 24 14.53 6.98 -42.87
CA GLY A 24 14.84 5.59 -42.53
C GLY A 24 13.61 4.96 -41.87
N GLY A 25 12.71 4.39 -42.66
CA GLY A 25 11.36 4.05 -42.20
C GLY A 25 11.29 2.75 -41.39
N VAL A 26 11.01 2.86 -40.07
CA VAL A 26 10.57 1.70 -39.27
C VAL A 26 9.04 1.66 -39.27
N ARG A 27 8.51 0.79 -40.12
CA ARG A 27 7.07 0.53 -40.34
C ARG A 27 6.34 0.30 -39.01
N ALA A 28 5.34 1.13 -38.72
CA ALA A 28 4.55 1.02 -37.48
C ALA A 28 3.82 -0.34 -37.40
N LEU A 29 4.26 -1.21 -36.49
CA LEU A 29 3.55 -2.46 -36.18
C LEU A 29 2.40 -2.20 -35.19
N LEU A 30 1.42 -1.41 -35.65
CA LEU A 30 0.09 -1.37 -35.08
C LEU A 30 -0.57 -2.75 -35.27
N ARG A 31 -0.34 -3.67 -34.33
CA ARG A 31 -1.18 -4.86 -34.20
C ARG A 31 -2.56 -4.40 -33.71
N PRO A 32 -3.67 -4.68 -34.43
CA PRO A 32 -5.00 -4.45 -33.88
C PRO A 32 -5.15 -5.33 -32.63
N ARG A 33 -5.48 -4.68 -31.51
CA ARG A 33 -5.67 -5.37 -30.22
C ARG A 33 -7.05 -6.01 -30.23
N LEU A 34 -7.14 -7.23 -30.75
CA LEU A 34 -8.37 -8.03 -30.77
C LEU A 34 -9.01 -8.05 -29.38
N GLU A 35 -10.32 -7.87 -29.33
CA GLU A 35 -11.12 -7.80 -28.09
C GLU A 35 -11.33 -9.20 -27.49
N GLY A 36 -10.23 -9.78 -27.00
CA GLY A 36 -10.30 -10.92 -26.10
C GLY A 36 -10.87 -10.46 -24.76
N VAL A 37 -12.17 -10.72 -24.54
CA VAL A 37 -12.78 -10.66 -23.20
C VAL A 37 -12.15 -11.75 -22.35
N THR A 38 -10.99 -11.45 -21.75
CA THR A 38 -10.43 -12.28 -20.68
C THR A 38 -11.49 -12.37 -19.59
N PRO A 39 -11.93 -13.58 -19.18
CA PRO A 39 -12.78 -13.68 -17.99
C PRO A 39 -12.08 -12.96 -16.85
N ARG A 40 -12.85 -12.24 -16.03
CA ARG A 40 -12.32 -11.48 -14.88
C ARG A 40 -11.31 -12.38 -14.16
N SER A 41 -10.09 -11.89 -14.00
CA SER A 41 -9.12 -12.53 -13.10
C SER A 41 -9.81 -12.69 -11.76
N GLU A 42 -10.21 -13.94 -11.45
CA GLU A 42 -10.83 -14.26 -10.18
C GLU A 42 -9.83 -13.81 -9.12
N ARG A 43 -10.29 -12.92 -8.23
CA ARG A 43 -9.40 -12.35 -7.22
C ARG A 43 -8.94 -13.49 -6.35
N ALA A 44 -7.75 -14.02 -6.64
CA ALA A 44 -7.09 -15.04 -5.85
C ALA A 44 -6.86 -14.45 -4.47
N PHE A 45 -7.84 -14.63 -3.58
CA PHE A 45 -7.84 -14.10 -2.23
C PHE A 45 -6.59 -14.61 -1.56
N SER A 46 -5.66 -13.69 -1.31
CA SER A 46 -4.26 -14.00 -1.51
C SER A 46 -3.84 -15.21 -0.67
N LEU A 47 -3.38 -16.26 -1.36
CA LEU A 47 -2.60 -17.35 -0.78
C LEU A 47 -1.21 -16.84 -0.36
N SER A 48 -1.22 -15.75 0.40
CA SER A 48 -0.13 -15.29 1.20
C SER A 48 0.14 -16.36 2.25
N LEU A 49 1.08 -17.25 1.91
CA LEU A 49 1.89 -17.98 2.88
C LEU A 49 2.07 -17.09 4.10
N SER A 50 1.56 -17.53 5.26
CA SER A 50 1.47 -16.69 6.46
C SER A 50 2.85 -16.13 6.76
N ARG A 51 3.07 -14.84 6.48
CA ARG A 51 4.40 -14.22 6.37
C ARG A 51 5.05 -14.12 7.75
N SER A 52 5.62 -15.24 8.19
CA SER A 52 6.46 -15.35 9.37
C SER A 52 7.74 -14.57 9.14
N THR A 53 7.90 -13.46 9.86
CA THR A 53 9.12 -12.67 9.83
C THR A 53 10.13 -13.31 10.77
N VAL A 54 11.25 -13.73 10.20
CA VAL A 54 12.44 -14.17 10.95
C VAL A 54 13.26 -12.92 11.25
N ILE A 55 13.41 -12.59 12.53
CA ILE A 55 14.20 -11.44 13.00
C ILE A 55 15.62 -11.94 13.32
N VAL A 56 16.62 -11.35 12.67
CA VAL A 56 18.03 -11.75 12.79
C VAL A 56 18.92 -10.55 13.10
N GLU A 57 19.92 -10.77 13.95
CA GLU A 57 21.02 -9.84 14.18
C GLU A 57 22.26 -10.25 13.38
N ARG A 58 23.16 -9.31 13.10
CA ARG A 58 24.47 -9.63 12.51
C ARG A 58 25.44 -10.00 13.62
N TRP A 59 26.15 -11.11 13.48
CA TRP A 59 27.13 -11.57 14.48
C TRP A 59 28.27 -10.57 14.71
N TRP A 60 28.59 -9.78 13.68
CA TRP A 60 29.66 -8.78 13.70
C TRP A 60 29.06 -7.38 13.57
N LYS A 61 29.38 -6.48 14.52
CA LYS A 61 29.01 -5.06 14.46
C LYS A 61 29.55 -4.43 13.16
N VAL A 62 28.70 -3.69 12.47
CA VAL A 62 29.04 -3.01 11.20
C VAL A 62 29.59 -1.61 11.51
N PRO A 63 30.75 -1.20 10.97
CA PRO A 63 31.27 0.14 11.18
C PRO A 63 30.40 1.20 10.47
N LEU A 64 30.25 2.36 11.11
CA LEU A 64 29.54 3.51 10.56
C LEU A 64 30.30 4.09 9.35
N ALA A 65 29.59 4.58 8.34
CA ALA A 65 30.19 5.13 7.11
C ALA A 65 30.08 6.67 6.98
N GLY A 66 29.61 7.35 8.03
CA GLY A 66 29.21 8.76 8.01
C GLY A 66 27.76 8.95 7.56
N GLU A 67 27.24 10.15 7.79
CA GLU A 67 25.86 10.52 7.46
C GLU A 67 25.60 10.53 5.95
N GLY A 68 24.36 10.21 5.54
CA GLY A 68 23.96 10.04 4.14
C GLY A 68 24.63 8.88 3.38
N ARG A 69 25.63 8.20 3.96
CA ARG A 69 26.44 7.18 3.29
C ARG A 69 26.03 5.76 3.68
N LYS A 70 25.91 4.88 2.68
CA LYS A 70 25.58 3.46 2.89
C LYS A 70 26.77 2.71 3.53
N PRO A 71 26.56 1.85 4.54
CA PRO A 71 27.63 1.14 5.22
C PRO A 71 28.34 0.12 4.33
N ARG A 72 29.68 0.05 4.40
CA ARG A 72 30.50 -0.90 3.63
C ARG A 72 30.52 -2.28 4.29
N LEU A 73 29.77 -3.23 3.74
CA LEU A 73 29.60 -4.58 4.30
C LEU A 73 30.67 -5.58 3.80
N HIS A 74 31.67 -5.88 4.63
CA HIS A 74 32.59 -7.01 4.40
C HIS A 74 31.92 -8.39 4.62
N ARG A 75 32.47 -9.48 4.03
CA ARG A 75 31.96 -10.87 4.09
C ARG A 75 31.52 -11.32 5.49
N ARG A 76 32.30 -11.00 6.54
CA ARG A 76 32.01 -11.39 7.93
C ARG A 76 30.61 -10.96 8.41
N HIS A 77 30.15 -9.77 8.00
CA HIS A 77 28.85 -9.24 8.44
C HIS A 77 27.65 -9.93 7.78
N ARG A 78 27.88 -10.91 6.87
CA ARG A 78 26.85 -11.80 6.31
C ARG A 78 26.58 -13.02 7.18
N VAL A 79 27.28 -13.18 8.31
CA VAL A 79 26.94 -14.13 9.37
C VAL A 79 25.86 -13.51 10.26
N TYR A 80 24.76 -14.23 10.45
CA TYR A 80 23.60 -13.80 11.22
C TYR A 80 23.33 -14.76 12.38
N LYS A 81 22.70 -14.25 13.45
CA LYS A 81 22.14 -15.03 14.56
C LYS A 81 20.63 -14.81 14.57
N LEU A 82 19.88 -15.89 14.80
CA LEU A 82 18.44 -15.84 15.02
C LEU A 82 18.16 -15.12 16.34
N VAL A 83 17.24 -14.16 16.33
CA VAL A 83 16.79 -13.43 17.52
C VAL A 83 15.38 -13.87 17.88
N GLU A 84 14.42 -13.68 16.97
CA GLU A 84 13.01 -13.97 17.21
C GLU A 84 12.27 -14.37 15.93
N ASP A 85 11.28 -15.25 16.06
CA ASP A 85 10.39 -15.66 14.98
C ASP A 85 8.96 -15.17 15.26
N THR A 86 8.43 -14.25 14.43
CA THR A 86 7.10 -13.67 14.70
C THR A 86 5.94 -14.67 14.60
N LYS A 87 6.19 -15.87 14.05
CA LYS A 87 5.21 -16.98 13.98
C LYS A 87 4.83 -17.56 15.35
N HIS A 88 5.70 -17.42 16.36
CA HIS A 88 5.50 -17.93 17.71
C HIS A 88 4.93 -16.89 18.69
N ARG A 89 4.87 -15.62 18.29
CA ARG A 89 4.21 -14.57 19.09
C ARG A 89 2.70 -14.83 19.16
N PRO A 90 2.02 -14.49 20.28
CA PRO A 90 0.56 -14.55 20.36
C PRO A 90 -0.08 -13.66 19.28
N LYS A 91 -1.29 -14.02 18.85
CA LYS A 91 -1.98 -13.37 17.72
C LYS A 91 -3.14 -12.53 18.24
N ASP A 92 -2.93 -11.22 18.37
CA ASP A 92 -3.98 -10.26 18.68
C ASP A 92 -5.14 -10.32 17.65
N ASN A 93 -6.32 -9.89 18.07
CA ASN A 93 -7.51 -9.77 17.22
C ASN A 93 -7.39 -8.58 16.24
N LEU A 94 -8.46 -8.32 15.48
CA LEU A 94 -8.60 -7.26 14.51
C LEU A 94 -9.93 -6.53 14.73
N GLU A 95 -9.88 -5.22 14.96
CA GLU A 95 -11.06 -4.36 14.96
C GLU A 95 -11.59 -4.16 13.53
N LEU A 96 -12.87 -4.41 13.34
CA LEU A 96 -13.63 -4.11 12.12
C LEU A 96 -14.97 -3.46 12.51
N VAL A 97 -15.56 -2.68 11.60
CA VAL A 97 -16.93 -2.18 11.73
C VAL A 97 -17.83 -2.93 10.75
N LEU A 98 -18.94 -3.49 11.25
CA LEU A 98 -19.86 -4.28 10.44
C LEU A 98 -20.68 -3.40 9.50
N THR A 99 -20.69 -3.74 8.21
CA THR A 99 -21.42 -3.02 7.13
C THR A 99 -22.76 -3.68 6.83
N GLN A 100 -22.97 -4.92 7.25
CA GLN A 100 -24.24 -5.65 7.24
C GLN A 100 -24.44 -6.31 8.60
N SER A 101 -25.66 -6.70 8.94
CA SER A 101 -25.90 -7.63 10.06
C SER A 101 -25.26 -8.98 9.72
N VAL A 102 -24.47 -9.52 10.64
CA VAL A 102 -23.82 -10.83 10.47
C VAL A 102 -24.12 -11.67 11.69
N GLU A 103 -24.73 -12.83 11.44
CA GLU A 103 -25.06 -13.84 12.44
C GLU A 103 -23.82 -14.18 13.29
N GLU A 104 -24.04 -14.42 14.59
CA GLU A 104 -23.01 -14.60 15.64
C GLU A 104 -22.12 -13.37 15.94
N LEU A 105 -22.06 -12.34 15.08
CA LEU A 105 -21.11 -11.21 15.24
C LEU A 105 -21.73 -9.87 15.67
N GLY A 106 -22.88 -9.47 15.12
CA GLY A 106 -23.51 -8.18 15.46
C GLY A 106 -24.29 -7.51 14.32
N VAL A 107 -24.64 -6.24 14.52
CA VAL A 107 -25.51 -5.44 13.63
C VAL A 107 -24.69 -4.42 12.81
N ARG A 108 -25.24 -3.95 11.68
CA ARG A 108 -24.62 -2.90 10.86
C ARG A 108 -24.34 -1.63 11.67
N GLY A 109 -23.07 -1.27 11.79
CA GLY A 109 -22.53 -0.14 12.54
C GLY A 109 -21.77 -0.53 13.80
N ASP A 110 -21.78 -1.80 14.22
CA ASP A 110 -21.09 -2.24 15.43
C ASP A 110 -19.60 -2.50 15.18
N LEU A 111 -18.78 -2.16 16.19
CA LEU A 111 -17.34 -2.38 16.21
C LEU A 111 -17.06 -3.75 16.85
N VAL A 112 -16.51 -4.68 16.08
CA VAL A 112 -16.24 -6.06 16.49
C VAL A 112 -14.75 -6.38 16.50
N SER A 113 -14.28 -7.09 17.53
CA SER A 113 -12.89 -7.53 17.66
C SER A 113 -12.77 -9.03 17.32
N VAL A 114 -12.42 -9.33 16.06
CA VAL A 114 -12.46 -10.69 15.51
C VAL A 114 -11.07 -11.28 15.28
N LYS A 115 -10.96 -12.61 15.23
CA LYS A 115 -9.71 -13.28 14.84
C LYS A 115 -9.30 -12.85 13.43
N LYS A 116 -8.02 -12.50 13.24
CA LYS A 116 -7.45 -11.99 11.97
C LYS A 116 -7.71 -12.88 10.74
N SER A 117 -7.95 -14.19 10.92
CA SER A 117 -8.37 -15.11 9.86
C SER A 117 -9.80 -14.87 9.39
N VAL A 118 -10.77 -14.72 10.30
CA VAL A 118 -12.20 -14.50 9.96
C VAL A 118 -12.37 -13.18 9.23
N GLY A 119 -11.72 -12.11 9.72
CA GLY A 119 -11.73 -10.80 9.07
C GLY A 119 -11.20 -10.83 7.63
N ARG A 120 -10.05 -11.49 7.41
CA ARG A 120 -9.37 -11.51 6.09
C ARG A 120 -9.93 -12.51 5.10
N ASN A 121 -10.54 -13.61 5.56
CA ASN A 121 -11.00 -14.69 4.69
C ASN A 121 -12.52 -14.66 4.43
N ARG A 122 -13.32 -14.08 5.34
CA ARG A 122 -14.78 -13.97 5.20
C ARG A 122 -15.21 -12.50 5.05
N LEU A 123 -15.04 -11.70 6.10
CA LEU A 123 -15.74 -10.42 6.24
C LEU A 123 -15.28 -9.34 5.24
N LEU A 124 -13.96 -9.11 5.12
CA LEU A 124 -13.41 -8.13 4.18
C LEU A 124 -13.57 -8.57 2.70
N PRO A 125 -13.31 -9.84 2.31
CA PRO A 125 -13.63 -10.36 0.97
C PRO A 125 -15.07 -10.15 0.51
N GLN A 126 -16.04 -10.35 1.41
CA GLN A 126 -17.47 -10.33 1.11
C GLN A 126 -18.09 -8.92 1.27
N GLY A 127 -17.33 -7.91 1.71
CA GLY A 127 -17.85 -6.57 1.98
C GLY A 127 -18.76 -6.47 3.20
N LEU A 128 -18.79 -7.50 4.06
CA LEU A 128 -19.62 -7.54 5.27
C LEU A 128 -19.10 -6.62 6.38
N ALA A 129 -17.81 -6.27 6.33
CA ALA A 129 -17.17 -5.38 7.29
C ALA A 129 -16.07 -4.53 6.63
N VAL A 130 -15.77 -3.39 7.27
CA VAL A 130 -14.74 -2.43 6.85
C VAL A 130 -13.74 -2.23 7.98
N TYR A 131 -12.49 -1.84 7.67
CA TYR A 131 -11.48 -1.53 8.68
C TYR A 131 -11.90 -0.38 9.59
N ALA A 132 -11.59 -0.50 10.88
CA ALA A 132 -11.92 0.47 11.93
C ALA A 132 -11.02 1.74 11.91
N SER A 133 -10.87 2.37 10.73
CA SER A 133 -10.26 3.70 10.55
C SER A 133 -10.99 4.76 11.37
N PRO A 134 -10.32 5.80 11.93
CA PRO A 134 -11.00 6.91 12.60
C PRO A 134 -12.02 7.62 11.70
N GLU A 135 -11.80 7.65 10.38
CA GLU A 135 -12.76 8.20 9.41
C GLU A 135 -14.02 7.34 9.33
N ASN A 136 -13.84 6.01 9.21
CA ASN A 136 -14.94 5.06 9.13
C ASN A 136 -15.73 5.01 10.45
N LYS A 137 -15.06 5.12 11.61
CA LYS A 137 -15.73 5.19 12.92
C LYS A 137 -16.69 6.39 12.95
N LYS A 138 -16.25 7.59 12.58
CA LYS A 138 -17.10 8.79 12.45
C LYS A 138 -18.28 8.60 11.50
N LEU A 139 -18.04 8.08 10.28
CA LEU A 139 -19.10 7.86 9.29
C LEU A 139 -20.21 6.92 9.81
N PHE A 140 -19.84 5.85 10.53
CA PHE A 140 -20.82 4.94 11.14
C PHE A 140 -21.45 5.49 12.44
N GLU A 141 -20.75 6.36 13.18
CA GLU A 141 -21.31 7.12 14.31
C GLU A 141 -22.38 8.12 13.83
N GLU A 142 -22.08 8.89 12.76
CA GLU A 142 -23.01 9.80 12.09
C GLU A 142 -24.22 9.04 11.50
N GLU A 143 -24.01 7.91 10.82
CA GLU A 143 -25.10 7.05 10.32
C GLU A 143 -25.98 6.53 11.47
N LYS A 144 -25.38 6.19 12.62
CA LYS A 144 -26.09 5.69 13.81
C LYS A 144 -26.94 6.78 14.46
N LEU A 145 -26.45 8.02 14.54
CA LEU A 145 -27.22 9.18 15.00
C LEU A 145 -28.40 9.48 14.06
N LEU A 146 -28.19 9.53 12.75
CA LEU A 146 -29.25 9.79 11.76
C LEU A 146 -30.36 8.71 11.78
N ARG A 147 -30.03 7.44 12.08
CA ARG A 147 -31.03 6.39 12.33
C ARG A 147 -31.78 6.57 13.65
N GLN A 148 -31.11 7.04 14.71
CA GLN A 148 -31.76 7.32 16.01
C GLN A 148 -32.75 8.49 15.91
N GLU A 149 -32.41 9.51 15.13
CA GLU A 149 -33.30 10.64 14.78
C GLU A 149 -34.46 10.24 13.84
N GLY A 150 -34.49 9.00 13.34
CA GLY A 150 -35.53 8.51 12.42
C GLY A 150 -35.45 9.06 10.99
N LYS A 151 -34.37 9.77 10.63
CA LYS A 151 -34.13 10.31 9.27
C LYS A 151 -33.72 9.23 8.26
N LEU A 152 -33.34 8.05 8.75
CA LEU A 152 -33.00 6.86 7.97
C LEU A 152 -33.86 5.67 8.40
N GLU A 153 -34.16 4.78 7.46
CA GLU A 153 -35.00 3.61 7.71
C GLU A 153 -34.42 2.68 8.78
N LYS A 154 -35.31 2.14 9.61
CA LYS A 154 -34.97 1.15 10.64
C LYS A 154 -34.74 -0.20 9.97
N LEU A 155 -33.47 -0.52 9.71
CA LEU A 155 -33.06 -1.85 9.25
C LEU A 155 -33.62 -2.92 10.20
N GLN A 156 -34.39 -3.86 9.64
CA GLN A 156 -34.94 -4.99 10.41
C GLN A 156 -33.79 -5.81 11.00
N THR A 157 -33.84 -6.00 12.32
CA THR A 157 -32.94 -6.92 13.02
C THR A 157 -33.67 -8.24 13.25
N LYS A 158 -32.96 -9.37 13.16
CA LYS A 158 -33.50 -10.71 13.43
C LYS A 158 -33.93 -10.94 14.91
N ALA A 159 -33.94 -9.90 15.74
CA ALA A 159 -34.35 -9.98 17.15
C ALA A 159 -35.85 -10.26 17.36
N GLY A 160 -36.63 -10.41 16.27
CA GLY A 160 -38.01 -10.92 16.28
C GLY A 160 -38.17 -12.33 15.69
N GLU A 161 -37.07 -13.04 15.39
CA GLU A 161 -37.08 -14.44 14.89
C GLU A 161 -36.67 -15.40 16.03
N ALA A 162 -37.52 -15.54 17.06
CA ALA A 162 -37.33 -16.43 18.21
C ALA A 162 -38.67 -16.93 18.77
#